data_AF-A0A947WI70-F1
#
_entry.id   AF-A0A947WI70-F1
#
_cell.length_a   1.000
_cell.length_b   1.000
_cell.length_c   1.000
_cell.angle_alpha   90.00
_cell.angle_beta   90.00
_cell.angle_gamma   90.00
#
_symmetry.space_group_name_H-M   'P 1'
#
loop_
_entity.id
_entity.type
_entity.pdbx_description
1 polymer ?
#
loop_
_entity_poly.entity_id
_entity_poly.type
_entity_poly.pdbx_seq_one_letter_code
_entity_poly.pdbx_strand_id
1 'polypeptide(L)'
;MLVVKKVCRSIIQSCLAEQGNHKDNQEALNKFKFYYLVKLGKNDFLNLCFLDNDEVKDITKNGRRLENVAKTSMKLLENNDGILSSNWDLKKTIKTTIYTLKVSNLPSFLPLIIRDAKNGEQNHGSNYYIQDGNHRCLGYAIFLLRNPDKGFIEQESYLATNYDLFNRID
;
A
#
# COMPACT_ATOMS: atom_id res chain seq x y z
N MET A 1 7.20 12.17 -2.41
CA MET A 1 5.85 12.20 -1.83
C MET A 1 5.45 13.66 -1.63
N LEU A 2 4.25 14.05 -2.04
CA LEU A 2 3.74 15.41 -1.88
C LEU A 2 2.70 15.46 -0.76
N VAL A 3 2.88 16.36 0.22
CA VAL A 3 1.86 16.62 1.25
C VAL A 3 0.81 17.56 0.68
N VAL A 4 -0.45 17.12 0.68
CA VAL A 4 -1.58 17.91 0.15
C VAL A 4 -2.19 18.77 1.25
N LYS A 5 -2.55 18.16 2.37
CA LYS A 5 -3.16 18.85 3.51
C LYS A 5 -3.04 18.03 4.80
N LYS A 6 -3.11 18.72 5.94
CA LYS A 6 -3.35 18.09 7.24
C LYS A 6 -4.80 17.61 7.30
N VAL A 7 -5.04 16.45 7.89
CA VAL A 7 -6.38 15.90 8.10
C VAL A 7 -6.57 15.50 9.55
N CYS A 8 -7.83 15.35 9.96
CA CYS A 8 -8.15 14.81 11.29
C CYS A 8 -7.99 13.28 11.29
N ARG A 9 -7.59 12.72 12.44
CA ARG A 9 -7.51 11.27 12.65
C ARG A 9 -8.80 10.54 12.27
N SER A 10 -9.95 11.12 12.63
CA SER A 10 -11.27 10.55 12.37
C SER A 10 -11.54 10.31 10.88
N ILE A 11 -11.00 11.16 10.00
CA ILE A 11 -11.11 10.97 8.55
C ILE A 11 -10.42 9.67 8.15
N ILE A 12 -9.18 9.46 8.58
CA ILE A 12 -8.42 8.24 8.28
C ILE A 12 -9.10 7.00 8.86
N GLN A 13 -9.61 7.10 10.09
CA GLN A 13 -10.32 5.99 10.75
C GLN A 13 -11.60 5.61 9.99
N SER A 14 -12.35 6.58 9.46
CA SER A 14 -13.54 6.31 8.63
C SER A 14 -13.22 5.66 7.28
N CYS A 15 -11.96 5.73 6.84
CA CYS A 15 -11.51 5.11 5.59
C CYS A 15 -10.90 3.71 5.78
N LEU A 16 -10.75 3.24 7.02
CA LEU A 16 -10.37 1.85 7.27
C LEU A 16 -11.49 0.93 6.81
N ALA A 17 -11.13 -0.17 6.14
CA ALA A 17 -12.09 -1.23 5.88
C ALA A 17 -12.66 -1.75 7.20
N GLU A 18 -13.99 -1.85 7.30
CA GLU A 18 -14.68 -2.39 8.50
C GLU A 18 -14.52 -3.92 8.64
N GLN A 19 -13.94 -4.59 7.63
CA GLN A 19 -13.70 -6.03 7.61
C GLN A 19 -12.22 -6.34 7.89
N GLY A 20 -11.95 -7.47 8.57
CA GLY A 20 -10.61 -7.93 8.91
C GLY A 20 -10.05 -7.31 10.20
N ASN A 21 -8.76 -6.96 10.21
CA ASN A 21 -8.01 -6.49 11.39
C ASN A 21 -8.28 -5.01 11.73
N HIS A 22 -9.56 -4.59 11.68
CA HIS A 22 -9.97 -3.20 11.84
C HIS A 22 -9.49 -2.59 13.17
N LYS A 23 -9.64 -3.33 14.27
CA LYS A 23 -9.19 -2.92 15.60
C LYS A 23 -7.68 -2.71 15.65
N ASP A 24 -6.90 -3.66 15.13
CA ASP A 24 -5.43 -3.57 15.11
C ASP A 24 -4.96 -2.40 14.25
N ASN A 25 -5.63 -2.16 13.12
CA ASN A 25 -5.35 -1.01 12.26
C ASN A 25 -5.63 0.31 12.98
N GLN A 26 -6.76 0.42 13.69
CA GLN A 26 -7.04 1.61 14.50
C GLN A 26 -6.00 1.80 15.61
N GLU A 27 -5.67 0.74 16.35
CA GLU A 27 -4.68 0.79 17.43
C GLU A 27 -3.29 1.17 16.92
N ALA A 28 -2.90 0.68 15.73
CA ALA A 28 -1.65 1.07 15.09
C ALA A 28 -1.63 2.57 14.74
N LEU A 29 -2.75 3.10 14.22
CA LEU A 29 -2.85 4.50 13.80
C LEU A 29 -2.97 5.47 14.98
N ASN A 30 -3.54 5.03 16.11
CA ASN A 30 -3.71 5.85 17.31
C ASN A 30 -2.39 6.30 17.95
N LYS A 31 -1.26 5.70 17.56
CA LYS A 31 0.07 6.00 18.11
C LYS A 31 0.74 7.21 17.47
N PHE A 32 0.17 7.75 16.39
CA PHE A 32 0.75 8.84 15.62
C PHE A 32 0.17 10.20 16.00
N LYS A 33 1.01 11.24 15.95
CA LYS A 33 0.63 12.61 16.33
C LYS A 33 -0.01 13.38 15.19
N PHE A 34 0.42 13.15 13.96
CA PHE A 34 0.03 13.92 12.79
C PHE A 34 -0.56 13.02 11.71
N TYR A 35 -1.48 13.61 10.95
CA TYR A 35 -2.25 12.92 9.93
C TYR A 35 -2.38 13.82 8.71
N TYR A 36 -2.07 13.27 7.54
CA TYR A 36 -2.02 14.02 6.28
C TYR A 36 -2.73 13.26 5.16
N LEU A 37 -3.27 14.01 4.20
CA LEU A 37 -3.50 13.51 2.85
C LEU A 37 -2.24 13.79 2.04
N VAL A 38 -1.71 12.76 1.39
CA VAL A 38 -0.51 12.84 0.55
C VAL A 38 -0.80 12.29 -0.84
N LYS A 39 -0.02 12.73 -1.81
CA LYS A 39 0.05 12.13 -3.15
C LYS A 39 1.38 11.40 -3.29
N LEU A 40 1.28 10.13 -3.70
CA LEU A 40 2.41 9.28 -3.98
C LEU A 40 2.66 9.28 -5.48
N GLY A 41 3.87 9.67 -5.87
CA GLY A 41 4.38 9.40 -7.22
C GLY A 41 4.75 7.93 -7.38
N LYS A 42 5.08 7.52 -8.61
CA LYS A 42 5.42 6.12 -8.93
C LYS A 42 6.50 5.56 -8.01
N ASN A 43 7.58 6.33 -7.81
CA ASN A 43 8.70 5.91 -6.98
C ASN A 43 8.31 5.83 -5.50
N ASP A 44 7.54 6.78 -4.97
CA ASP A 44 7.07 6.71 -3.58
C ASP A 44 6.23 5.46 -3.35
N PHE A 45 5.28 5.20 -4.25
CA PHE A 45 4.36 4.08 -4.19
C PHE A 45 5.09 2.73 -4.27
N LEU A 46 5.94 2.53 -5.29
CA LEU A 46 6.65 1.26 -5.47
C LEU A 46 7.71 0.99 -4.39
N ASN A 47 8.16 2.02 -3.67
CA ASN A 47 9.08 1.87 -2.55
C ASN A 47 8.37 1.65 -1.20
N LEU A 48 7.03 1.68 -1.11
CA LEU A 48 6.33 1.40 0.15
C LEU A 48 6.71 0.02 0.72
N CYS A 49 6.83 -0.06 2.04
CA CYS A 49 7.03 -1.33 2.73
C CYS A 49 5.72 -2.11 2.80
N PHE A 50 5.72 -3.32 2.26
CA PHE A 50 4.61 -4.26 2.27
C PHE A 50 4.51 -5.01 3.61
N LEU A 51 3.31 -5.52 3.89
CA LEU A 51 3.09 -6.41 5.04
C LEU A 51 3.94 -7.66 4.93
N ASP A 52 4.30 -8.24 6.08
CA ASP A 52 5.05 -9.49 6.13
C ASP A 52 4.50 -10.35 7.26
N ASN A 53 3.82 -11.43 6.86
CA ASN A 53 3.23 -12.43 7.72
C ASN A 53 3.31 -13.79 7.02
N ASP A 54 2.93 -14.85 7.73
CA ASP A 54 3.03 -16.21 7.20
C ASP A 54 2.22 -16.43 5.91
N GLU A 55 1.15 -15.68 5.69
CA GLU A 55 0.29 -15.78 4.50
C GLU A 55 0.95 -15.24 3.23
N VAL A 56 1.94 -14.34 3.35
CA VAL A 56 2.59 -13.68 2.20
C VAL A 56 4.10 -13.92 2.13
N LYS A 57 4.66 -14.74 3.02
CA LYS A 57 6.11 -14.99 3.12
C LYS A 57 6.76 -15.37 1.78
N ASP A 58 6.04 -16.10 0.93
CA ASP A 58 6.56 -16.59 -0.34
C ASP A 58 6.80 -15.47 -1.36
N ILE A 59 6.08 -14.35 -1.23
CA ILE A 59 6.24 -13.16 -2.07
C ILE A 59 7.14 -12.10 -1.42
N THR A 60 7.42 -12.18 -0.12
CA THR A 60 8.31 -11.25 0.61
C THR A 60 9.74 -11.76 0.77
N LYS A 61 10.04 -13.00 0.38
CA LYS A 61 11.38 -13.62 0.49
C LYS A 61 12.55 -12.83 -0.11
N ASN A 62 12.28 -11.99 -1.11
CA ASN A 62 13.29 -11.13 -1.76
C ASN A 62 13.20 -9.66 -1.29
N GLY A 63 12.75 -9.47 -0.06
CA GLY A 63 12.50 -8.16 0.53
C GLY A 63 11.06 -7.70 0.38
N ARG A 64 10.69 -6.74 1.23
CA ARG A 64 9.30 -6.30 1.42
C ARG A 64 8.96 -5.01 0.68
N ARG A 65 9.87 -4.52 -0.14
CA ARG A 65 9.60 -3.38 -1.03
C ARG A 65 8.50 -3.77 -2.00
N LEU A 66 7.45 -2.95 -2.15
CA LEU A 66 6.29 -3.28 -2.97
C LEU A 66 6.67 -3.73 -4.40
N GLU A 67 7.66 -3.07 -5.00
CA GLU A 67 8.20 -3.49 -6.31
C GLU A 67 8.76 -4.92 -6.30
N ASN A 68 9.53 -5.29 -5.28
CA ASN A 68 10.15 -6.62 -5.15
C ASN A 68 9.08 -7.69 -4.90
N VAL A 69 8.09 -7.37 -4.07
CA VAL A 69 6.94 -8.22 -3.80
C VAL A 69 6.17 -8.46 -5.10
N ALA A 70 5.83 -7.41 -5.84
CA ALA A 70 5.12 -7.52 -7.11
C ALA A 70 5.89 -8.35 -8.15
N LYS A 71 7.22 -8.15 -8.27
CA LYS A 71 8.10 -8.96 -9.13
C LYS A 71 8.07 -10.43 -8.74
N THR A 72 8.10 -10.75 -7.45
CA THR A 72 8.05 -12.13 -6.97
C THR A 72 6.67 -12.75 -7.21
N SER A 73 5.58 -12.00 -6.98
CA SER A 73 4.21 -12.43 -7.28
C SER A 73 4.00 -12.74 -8.76
N MET A 74 4.60 -11.96 -9.68
CA MET A 74 4.51 -12.24 -11.12
C MET A 74 5.13 -13.60 -11.49
N LYS A 75 6.29 -13.93 -10.92
CA LYS A 75 6.96 -15.24 -11.13
C LYS A 75 6.09 -16.40 -10.63
N LEU A 76 5.43 -16.25 -9.49
CA LEU A 76 4.51 -17.28 -8.99
C LEU A 76 3.30 -17.47 -9.90
N LEU A 77 2.74 -16.37 -10.42
CA LEU A 77 1.62 -16.42 -11.38
C LEU A 77 1.99 -17.12 -12.69
N GLU A 78 3.22 -16.96 -13.18
CA GLU A 78 3.73 -17.66 -14.38
C GLU A 78 3.78 -19.18 -14.16
N ASN A 79 4.09 -19.61 -12.93
CA ASN A 79 4.12 -21.03 -12.54
C ASN A 79 2.73 -21.58 -12.14
N ASN A 80 1.66 -20.80 -12.34
CA ASN A 80 0.30 -21.11 -11.93
C ASN A 80 0.11 -21.31 -10.40
N ASP A 81 1.05 -20.81 -9.59
CA ASP A 81 1.09 -20.93 -8.13
C ASP A 81 0.61 -19.64 -7.44
N GLY A 82 -0.59 -19.21 -7.81
CA GLY A 82 -1.12 -17.87 -7.47
C GLY A 82 -1.88 -17.79 -6.14
N ILE A 83 -2.05 -18.89 -5.41
CA ILE A 83 -2.84 -18.97 -4.17
C ILE A 83 -1.87 -19.12 -3.01
N LEU A 84 -1.69 -18.05 -2.24
CA LEU A 84 -0.78 -18.03 -1.08
C LEU A 84 -1.49 -18.44 0.21
N SER A 85 -2.75 -18.01 0.37
CA SER A 85 -3.62 -18.37 1.49
C SER A 85 -5.09 -18.18 1.11
N SER A 86 -6.02 -18.49 2.03
CA SER A 86 -7.45 -18.24 1.84
C SER A 86 -7.79 -16.76 1.59
N ASN A 87 -6.98 -15.85 2.15
CA ASN A 87 -7.13 -14.40 1.99
C ASN A 87 -6.22 -13.81 0.91
N TRP A 88 -5.33 -14.62 0.32
CA TRP A 88 -4.34 -14.19 -0.66
C TRP A 88 -4.37 -15.04 -1.92
N ASP A 89 -5.24 -14.66 -2.85
CA ASP A 89 -5.24 -15.13 -4.24
C ASP A 89 -4.75 -13.97 -5.13
N LEU A 90 -3.58 -14.15 -5.75
CA LEU A 90 -2.94 -13.17 -6.61
C LEU A 90 -3.75 -12.89 -7.88
N LYS A 91 -4.38 -13.91 -8.47
CA LYS A 91 -5.22 -13.76 -9.67
C LYS A 91 -6.46 -12.94 -9.32
N LYS A 92 -7.12 -13.26 -8.20
CA LYS A 92 -8.27 -12.51 -7.69
C LYS A 92 -7.88 -11.07 -7.37
N THR A 93 -6.75 -10.86 -6.71
CA THR A 93 -6.22 -9.53 -6.35
C THR A 93 -6.01 -8.65 -7.58
N ILE A 94 -5.37 -9.18 -8.63
CA ILE A 94 -5.18 -8.46 -9.90
C ILE A 94 -6.54 -8.19 -10.55
N LYS A 95 -7.40 -9.20 -10.67
CA LYS A 95 -8.72 -9.07 -11.31
C LYS A 95 -9.55 -7.98 -10.65
N THR A 96 -9.64 -7.98 -9.32
CA THR A 96 -10.37 -6.96 -8.55
C THR A 96 -9.76 -5.59 -8.76
N THR A 97 -8.43 -5.47 -8.74
CA THR A 97 -7.76 -4.17 -8.93
C THR A 97 -8.01 -3.61 -10.33
N ILE A 98 -7.89 -4.43 -11.37
CA ILE A 98 -8.19 -4.04 -12.76
C ILE A 98 -9.67 -3.65 -12.90
N TYR A 99 -10.58 -4.40 -12.30
CA TYR A 99 -11.99 -4.07 -12.30
C TYR A 99 -12.25 -2.71 -11.67
N THR A 100 -11.67 -2.43 -10.49
CA THR A 100 -11.76 -1.12 -9.84
C THR A 100 -11.23 -0.01 -10.75
N LEU A 101 -10.06 -0.19 -11.37
CA LEU A 101 -9.49 0.82 -12.29
C LEU A 101 -10.36 1.08 -13.52
N LYS A 102 -11.05 0.05 -14.05
CA LYS A 102 -11.90 0.19 -15.23
C LYS A 102 -13.28 0.78 -14.92
N VAL A 103 -13.90 0.36 -13.83
CA VAL A 103 -15.31 0.69 -13.52
C VAL A 103 -15.45 2.04 -12.86
N SER A 104 -14.46 2.44 -12.07
CA SER A 104 -14.65 3.60 -11.22
C SER A 104 -14.59 4.94 -11.96
N ASN A 105 -14.05 5.01 -13.19
CA ASN A 105 -13.63 6.30 -13.80
C ASN A 105 -12.81 7.18 -12.83
N LEU A 106 -12.34 6.61 -11.71
CA LEU A 106 -11.63 7.33 -10.68
C LEU A 106 -10.16 7.33 -11.09
N PRO A 107 -9.48 8.48 -11.00
CA PRO A 107 -8.06 8.56 -11.26
C PRO A 107 -7.25 7.71 -10.27
N SER A 108 -7.78 7.39 -9.10
CA SER A 108 -7.13 6.50 -8.11
C SER A 108 -8.12 5.45 -7.58
N PHE A 109 -7.60 4.34 -7.05
CA PHE A 109 -8.41 3.52 -6.15
C PHE A 109 -8.60 4.25 -4.81
N LEU A 110 -9.56 3.80 -4.00
CA LEU A 110 -9.84 4.35 -2.65
C LEU A 110 -8.52 4.63 -1.89
N PRO A 111 -8.41 5.75 -1.15
CA PRO A 111 -7.16 6.15 -0.52
C PRO A 111 -6.55 5.02 0.29
N LEU A 112 -5.24 4.82 0.13
CA LEU A 112 -4.47 3.91 0.98
C LEU A 112 -4.29 4.52 2.35
N ILE A 113 -3.99 3.67 3.34
CA ILE A 113 -3.51 4.18 4.63
C ILE A 113 -2.07 3.70 4.79
N ILE A 114 -1.16 4.67 4.89
CA ILE A 114 0.25 4.45 5.17
C ILE A 114 0.61 5.06 6.52
N ARG A 115 1.68 4.54 7.11
CA ARG A 115 2.24 5.06 8.36
C ARG A 115 3.76 5.06 8.33
N ASP A 116 4.40 5.72 9.29
CA ASP A 116 5.84 5.54 9.48
C ASP A 116 6.16 4.04 9.67
N ALA A 117 7.22 3.59 9.01
CA ALA A 117 7.80 2.27 9.19
C ALA A 117 8.37 2.12 10.61
N LYS A 118 8.28 0.92 11.19
CA LYS A 118 8.74 0.60 12.56
C LYS A 118 9.55 -0.69 12.58
N ASN A 119 10.33 -0.91 13.66
CA ASN A 119 10.95 -2.20 13.98
C ASN A 119 11.72 -2.85 12.82
N GLY A 120 12.47 -2.06 12.03
CA GLY A 120 13.26 -2.56 10.91
C GLY A 120 12.52 -2.61 9.57
N GLU A 121 11.22 -2.30 9.51
CA GLU A 121 10.47 -2.15 8.27
C GLU A 121 11.14 -1.17 7.29
N GLN A 122 11.78 -0.11 7.81
CA GLN A 122 12.51 0.88 7.02
C GLN A 122 13.69 0.29 6.23
N ASN A 123 14.20 -0.88 6.62
CA ASN A 123 15.29 -1.55 5.90
C ASN A 123 14.81 -2.19 4.58
N HIS A 124 13.50 -2.18 4.31
CA HIS A 124 12.90 -2.85 3.18
C HIS A 124 12.23 -1.91 2.17
N GLY A 125 12.52 -0.62 2.19
CA GLY A 125 11.95 0.33 1.24
C GLY A 125 12.01 1.77 1.71
N SER A 126 10.89 2.48 1.56
CA SER A 126 10.71 3.83 2.08
C SER A 126 10.52 3.82 3.60
N ASN A 127 10.57 5.01 4.19
CA ASN A 127 10.23 5.22 5.61
C ASN A 127 8.73 4.99 5.91
N TYR A 128 7.95 4.46 4.97
CA TYR A 128 6.50 4.28 5.09
C TYR A 128 6.06 2.84 4.83
N TYR A 129 5.14 2.37 5.68
CA TYR A 129 4.53 1.05 5.65
C TYR A 129 3.06 1.13 5.23
N ILE A 130 2.59 0.15 4.44
CA ILE A 130 1.18 0.04 4.03
C ILE A 130 0.35 -0.55 5.17
N GLN A 131 -0.34 0.32 5.92
CA GLN A 131 -1.23 -0.10 6.99
C GLN A 131 -2.52 -0.73 6.47
N ASP A 132 -3.13 -0.12 5.45
CA ASP A 132 -4.35 -0.62 4.82
C ASP A 132 -4.26 -0.51 3.29
N GLY A 133 -4.83 -1.52 2.62
CA GLY A 133 -4.87 -1.59 1.16
C GLY A 133 -3.75 -2.42 0.53
N ASN A 134 -3.10 -3.33 1.26
CA ASN A 134 -2.02 -4.16 0.73
C ASN A 134 -2.41 -4.93 -0.55
N HIS A 135 -3.58 -5.58 -0.61
CA HIS A 135 -4.05 -6.24 -1.85
C HIS A 135 -4.18 -5.27 -3.02
N ARG A 136 -4.75 -4.09 -2.78
CA ARG A 136 -4.92 -3.04 -3.80
C ARG A 136 -3.57 -2.55 -4.31
N CYS A 137 -2.63 -2.30 -3.39
CA CYS A 137 -1.26 -1.93 -3.71
C CYS A 137 -0.57 -2.99 -4.58
N LEU A 138 -0.64 -4.26 -4.17
CA LEU A 138 0.00 -5.36 -4.88
C LEU A 138 -0.59 -5.55 -6.28
N GLY A 139 -1.92 -5.56 -6.39
CA GLY A 139 -2.60 -5.68 -7.68
C GLY A 139 -2.24 -4.54 -8.63
N TYR A 140 -2.13 -3.30 -8.13
CA TYR A 140 -1.75 -2.16 -8.97
C TYR A 140 -0.27 -2.20 -9.35
N ALA A 141 0.61 -2.55 -8.42
CA ALA A 141 2.03 -2.73 -8.71
C ALA A 141 2.26 -3.79 -9.80
N ILE A 142 1.58 -4.95 -9.71
CA ILE A 142 1.65 -5.98 -10.76
C ILE A 142 1.09 -5.46 -12.09
N PHE A 143 -0.03 -4.73 -12.07
CA PHE A 143 -0.61 -4.14 -13.27
C PHE A 143 0.39 -3.20 -13.98
N LEU A 144 1.05 -2.31 -13.23
CA LEU A 144 2.04 -1.37 -13.76
C LEU A 144 3.26 -2.10 -14.34
N LEU A 145 3.75 -3.13 -13.66
CA LEU A 145 4.89 -3.92 -14.15
C LEU A 145 4.57 -4.70 -15.43
N ARG A 146 3.33 -5.18 -15.58
CA ARG A 146 2.86 -5.86 -16.79
C ARG A 146 2.55 -4.93 -17.95
N ASN A 147 2.29 -3.65 -17.66
CA ASN A 147 1.87 -2.66 -18.65
C ASN A 147 2.74 -1.40 -18.52
N PRO A 148 4.04 -1.47 -18.86
CA PRO A 148 4.97 -0.35 -18.67
C PRO A 148 4.52 0.92 -19.39
N ASP A 149 3.79 0.79 -20.50
CA ASP A 149 3.30 1.91 -21.31
C ASP A 149 2.06 2.60 -20.73
N LYS A 150 1.38 1.99 -19.74
CA LYS A 150 0.09 2.49 -19.24
C LYS A 150 0.17 3.71 -18.33
N GLY A 151 1.35 4.26 -18.11
CA GLY A 151 1.56 5.41 -17.23
C GLY A 151 1.24 5.09 -15.76
N PHE A 152 1.85 5.82 -14.84
CA PHE A 152 1.47 5.76 -13.44
C PHE A 152 0.46 6.87 -13.16
N ILE A 153 -0.63 6.54 -12.48
CA ILE A 153 -1.54 7.55 -11.97
C ILE A 153 -1.17 7.81 -10.51
N GLU A 154 -1.03 9.08 -10.14
CA GLU A 154 -0.74 9.46 -8.76
C GLU A 154 -1.76 8.86 -7.79
N GLN A 155 -1.27 8.32 -6.68
CA GLN A 155 -2.13 7.67 -5.69
C GLN A 155 -2.30 8.58 -4.50
N GLU A 156 -3.54 8.93 -4.18
CA GLU A 156 -3.87 9.58 -2.92
C GLU A 156 -3.78 8.59 -1.77
N SER A 157 -3.19 9.02 -0.66
CA SER A 157 -3.01 8.18 0.53
C SER A 157 -3.14 9.01 1.78
N TYR A 158 -3.73 8.42 2.81
CA TYR A 158 -3.70 8.95 4.17
C TYR A 158 -2.43 8.50 4.87
N LEU A 159 -1.68 9.46 5.40
CA LEU A 159 -0.45 9.22 6.14
C LEU A 159 -0.65 9.52 7.62
N ALA A 160 -0.32 8.54 8.46
CA ALA A 160 -0.16 8.71 9.90
C ALA A 160 1.33 8.76 10.27
N THR A 161 1.78 9.82 10.92
CA THR A 161 3.21 10.04 11.19
C THR A 161 3.46 10.79 12.50
N ASN A 162 4.66 10.65 13.06
CA ASN A 162 5.10 11.41 14.23
C ASN A 162 5.85 12.70 13.90
N TYR A 163 6.06 12.97 12.61
CA TYR A 163 6.76 14.15 12.12
C TYR A 163 5.78 15.22 11.64
N ASP A 164 6.02 16.48 12.01
CA ASP A 164 5.27 17.59 11.44
C ASP A 164 5.84 17.94 10.06
N LEU A 165 5.14 17.50 9.02
CA LEU A 165 5.62 17.64 7.65
C LEU A 165 5.46 19.05 7.06
N PHE A 166 4.67 19.93 7.68
CA PHE A 166 4.60 21.34 7.24
C PHE A 166 5.68 22.21 7.86
N ASN A 167 6.17 21.83 9.04
CA ASN A 167 7.17 22.58 9.79
C ASN A 167 8.55 21.91 9.74
N ARG A 168 8.74 20.94 8.84
CA ARG A 168 10.04 20.31 8.64
C ARG A 168 10.92 21.28 7.88
N ILE A 169 11.95 21.79 8.56
CA ILE A 169 13.08 22.44 7.92
C ILE A 169 14.01 21.29 7.53
N ASP A 170 14.14 21.03 6.24
CA ASP A 170 15.08 20.04 5.69
C ASP A 170 16.54 20.54 5.82
#